data_AF-A0A0D0DUI4-F1
#
_entry.id   AF-A0A0D0DUI4-F1
#
_cell.length_a   1.000
_cell.length_b   1.000
_cell.length_c   1.000
_cell.angle_alpha   90.00
_cell.angle_beta   90.00
_cell.angle_gamma   90.00
#
_symmetry.space_group_name_H-M   'P 1'
#
loop_
_entity.id
_entity.type
_entity.pdbx_description
1 polymer ?
#
loop_
_entity_poly.entity_id
_entity_poly.type
_entity_poly.pdbx_seq_one_letter_code
_entity_poly.pdbx_strand_id
1 'polypeptide(L)' 'METRGETMTGPILWEKHKRFEEELEIPEKERLSGKGWLQSFCKTYKIQEHW' A
#
# COMPACT_ATOMS: atom_id res chain seq x y z
N MET A 1 18.24 -4.32 3.49
CA MET A 1 17.67 -5.24 2.50
C MET A 1 16.95 -4.36 1.49
N GLU A 2 17.68 -3.74 0.58
CA GLU A 2 17.14 -2.72 -0.33
C GLU A 2 17.86 -2.85 -1.67
N THR A 3 17.20 -3.46 -2.65
CA THR A 3 17.58 -3.33 -4.08
C THR A 3 16.40 -3.71 -4.95
N ARG A 4 15.32 -2.94 -4.86
CA ARG A 4 14.43 -2.68 -5.99
C ARG A 4 14.18 -1.18 -5.97
N GLY A 5 14.79 -0.45 -6.90
CA GLY A 5 14.76 1.02 -7.01
C GLY A 5 13.38 1.60 -7.36
N GLU A 6 12.29 0.95 -6.95
CA GLU A 6 10.95 1.53 -6.96
C GLU A 6 10.84 2.41 -5.71
N THR A 7 10.87 3.73 -5.88
CA THR A 7 10.46 4.67 -4.83
C THR A 7 9.02 4.34 -4.46
N MET A 8 8.81 3.65 -3.35
CA MET A 8 7.47 3.25 -2.88
C MET A 8 6.79 4.47 -2.25
N THR A 9 6.23 5.32 -3.10
CA THR A 9 5.41 6.46 -2.66
C THR A 9 4.02 5.99 -2.24
N GLY A 10 3.34 6.78 -1.40
CA GLY A 10 1.98 6.47 -0.94
C GLY A 10 1.00 6.13 -2.08
N PRO A 11 0.99 6.85 -3.21
CA PRO A 11 0.16 6.50 -4.38
C PRO A 11 0.47 5.13 -4.99
N ILE A 12 1.75 4.73 -5.07
CA ILE A 12 2.13 3.44 -5.65
C ILE A 12 1.67 2.29 -4.75
N LEU A 13 1.79 2.46 -3.44
CA LEU A 13 1.32 1.48 -2.46
C LEU A 13 -0.21 1.33 -2.51
N TRP A 14 -0.94 2.43 -2.70
CA TRP A 14 -2.39 2.42 -2.87
C TRP A 14 -2.81 1.61 -4.10
N GLU A 15 -2.19 1.88 -5.26
CA GLU A 15 -2.52 1.17 -6.50
C GLU A 15 -2.15 -0.32 -6.42
N LYS A 16 -1.01 -0.67 -5.80
CA LYS A 16 -0.64 -2.07 -5.57
C LYS A 16 -1.65 -2.76 -4.65
N HIS A 17 -2.06 -2.12 -3.56
CA HIS A 17 -3.05 -2.67 -2.63
C HIS A 17 -4.39 -2.91 -3.32
N LYS A 18 -4.89 -1.93 -4.08
CA LYS A 18 -6.12 -2.08 -4.86
C LYS A 18 -6.04 -3.27 -5.82
N ARG A 19 -4.92 -3.39 -6.54
CA ARG A 19 -4.69 -4.52 -7.45
C ARG A 19 -4.72 -5.86 -6.69
N PHE A 20 -4.13 -5.95 -5.50
CA PHE A 20 -4.23 -7.15 -4.67
C PHE A 20 -5.67 -7.43 -4.20
N GLU A 21 -6.44 -6.42 -3.82
CA GLU A 21 -7.84 -6.59 -3.45
C GLU A 21 -8.71 -7.07 -4.62
N GLU A 22 -8.35 -6.71 -5.86
CA GLU A 22 -8.98 -7.21 -7.08
C GLU A 22 -8.55 -8.64 -7.40
N GLU A 23 -7.25 -8.96 -7.37
CA GLU A 23 -6.71 -10.30 -7.63
C GLU A 23 -7.13 -11.33 -6.58
N LEU A 24 -7.38 -10.92 -5.34
CA LEU A 24 -7.87 -11.76 -4.25
C LEU A 24 -9.39 -11.77 -4.14
N GLU A 25 -10.10 -11.11 -5.06
CA GLU A 25 -11.57 -11.02 -5.09
C GLU A 25 -12.17 -10.56 -3.75
N ILE A 26 -11.48 -9.64 -3.05
CA ILE A 26 -11.92 -9.15 -1.75
C ILE A 26 -13.25 -8.40 -1.93
N PRO A 27 -14.32 -8.81 -1.22
CA PRO A 27 -15.61 -8.13 -1.28
C PRO A 27 -15.47 -6.66 -0.89
N GLU A 28 -16.16 -5.75 -1.58
CA GLU A 28 -16.03 -4.30 -1.36
C GLU A 28 -16.27 -3.87 0.10
N LYS A 29 -17.15 -4.60 0.81
CA LYS A 29 -17.44 -4.38 2.24
C LYS A 29 -16.25 -4.67 3.17
N GLU A 30 -15.27 -5.47 2.71
CA GLU A 30 -14.07 -5.87 3.46
C GLU A 30 -12.82 -5.11 3.00
N ARG A 31 -12.92 -4.35 1.90
CA ARG A 31 -11.79 -3.55 1.38
C ARG A 31 -11.46 -2.40 2.32
N LEU A 32 -10.17 -2.15 2.46
CA LEU A 32 -9.68 -1.05 3.28
C LEU A 32 -9.79 0.27 2.50
N SER A 33 -10.95 0.90 2.60
CA SER A 33 -11.29 2.14 1.88
C SER A 33 -10.61 3.41 2.42
N GLY A 34 -10.01 3.36 3.62
CA GLY A 34 -9.35 4.50 4.26
C GLY A 34 -7.83 4.50 4.12
N LYS A 35 -7.19 5.67 4.02
CA LYS A 35 -5.72 5.81 3.99
C LYS A 35 -5.01 5.52 5.33
N GLY A 36 -5.74 5.22 6.40
CA GLY A 36 -5.17 5.01 7.74
C GLY A 36 -4.24 3.80 7.84
N TRP A 37 -4.47 2.77 7.03
CA TRP A 37 -3.58 1.60 6.97
C TRP A 37 -2.24 1.95 6.30
N LEU A 38 -2.25 2.88 5.33
CA LEU A 38 -1.07 3.25 4.55
C LEU A 38 0.03 3.85 5.44
N GLN A 39 -0.33 4.79 6.30
CA GLN A 39 0.62 5.41 7.24
C GLN A 39 1.19 4.38 8.23
N SER A 40 0.34 3.48 8.73
CA SER A 40 0.77 2.40 9.64
C SER A 40 1.68 1.40 8.93
N PHE A 41 1.40 1.10 7.67
CA PHE A 41 2.18 0.22 6.81
C PHE A 41 3.56 0.82 6.53
N CYS A 42 3.62 2.07 6.06
CA CYS A 42 4.88 2.78 5.82
C CYS A 42 5.75 2.82 7.08
N LYS A 43 5.15 3.12 8.24
CA LYS A 43 5.84 3.11 9.54
C LYS A 43 6.38 1.72 9.91
N THR A 44 5.57 0.68 9.74
CA THR A 44 5.93 -0.70 10.10
C THR A 44 7.09 -1.22 9.27
N TYR A 45 7.06 -0.95 7.96
CA TYR A 45 8.07 -1.42 7.02
C TYR A 45 9.21 -0.42 6.76
N LYS A 46 9.24 0.69 7.52
CA LYS A 46 10.25 1.77 7.39
C LYS A 46 10.34 2.32 5.96
N ILE A 47 9.22 2.36 5.26
CA ILE A 47 9.14 2.93 3.91
C ILE A 47 9.20 4.45 4.07
N GLN A 48 10.14 5.09 3.36
CA GLN A 48 10.19 6.55 3.30
C GLN A 48 9.03 7.05 2.44
N GLU A 49 8.04 7.65 3.10
CA GLU A 49 6.92 8.32 2.47
C GLU A 49 7.43 9.65 1.86
N HIS A 50 7.89 9.59 0.61
CA HIS A 50 8.13 10.78 -0.19
C HIS A 50 6.78 11.21 -0.80
N TRP A 51 6.19 12.27 -0.24
CA TRP A 51 4.94 12.87 -0.69
C TRP A 51 5.13 13.76 -1.91
#